data_AF-A0A7D3VWL2-F1
#
_entry.id   AF-A0A7D3VWL2-F1
#
_cell.length_a   1.000
_cell.length_b   1.000
_cell.length_c   1.000
_cell.angle_alpha   90.00
_cell.angle_beta   90.00
_cell.angle_gamma   90.00
#
_symmetry.space_group_name_H-M   'P 1'
#
loop_
_entity.id
_entity.type
_entity.pdbx_description
1 polymer ?
#
loop_
_entity_poly.entity_id
_entity_poly.type
_entity_poly.pdbx_seq_one_letter_code
_entity_poly.pdbx_strand_id
1 'polypeptide(L)'
;MARRERPLDPAAGPLESFAHDLRALRVAAGEPTYRQLAQLAGYSASTLSEAASGVRLPTLSVTLAFVGACAGDTEAWEHRWREVNEAVRAAGETAPCPADEAGESLAGREILEPDVPDGPAAPPVRREFHPIIIGPARAGRARRNIAAVTAACALAAGLFVVGLNLGGGGGDGRAGGCPALARNPKFTATAYGDGAHVRAGAGPDRPEVATYPAGCVLGFTGFCIGAKVTDRTAGIPDSRWFILPDGHVVASAVVHGNPPAHLAPSPCAGAQPAPERLSLKAAGAPSPDPRVVLTAAGPNVQIVGFAAYYAADPASPELRLWHQIGMIGQATPSLSVTWRPDRLPAPLRGGDRVLVAAVACLGGGDSGYAASVASLRLPGPRAGASLASPSATVDQSARQAACKYPSAS
;
A
#
# COMPACT_ATOMS: atom_id res chain seq x y z
N MET A 1 28.37 5.70 14.28
CA MET A 1 28.72 5.40 12.88
C MET A 1 27.92 4.19 12.42
N ALA A 2 27.38 4.18 11.20
CA ALA A 2 26.69 3.02 10.66
C ALA A 2 27.70 1.89 10.37
N ARG A 3 27.35 0.64 10.69
CA ARG A 3 28.14 -0.55 10.35
C ARG A 3 28.32 -0.58 8.82
N ARG A 4 29.57 -0.68 8.33
CA ARG A 4 29.83 -0.84 6.88
C ARG A 4 29.16 -2.12 6.38
N GLU A 5 28.59 -2.03 5.19
CA GLU A 5 28.01 -3.18 4.50
C GLU A 5 29.10 -4.24 4.27
N ARG A 6 28.72 -5.52 4.42
CA ARG A 6 29.63 -6.64 4.16
C ARG A 6 29.96 -6.65 2.66
N PRO A 7 31.22 -6.92 2.26
CA PRO A 7 31.57 -7.13 0.85
C PRO A 7 30.69 -8.22 0.24
N LEU A 8 30.28 -7.99 -1.01
CA LEU A 8 29.34 -8.81 -1.76
C LEU A 8 29.96 -9.10 -3.12
N ASP A 9 30.06 -10.37 -3.50
CA ASP A 9 30.60 -10.80 -4.79
C ASP A 9 29.43 -11.03 -5.77
N PRO A 10 29.28 -10.18 -6.81
CA PRO A 10 28.18 -10.32 -7.76
C PRO A 10 28.25 -11.60 -8.62
N ALA A 11 29.40 -12.28 -8.67
CA ALA A 11 29.56 -13.53 -9.42
C ALA A 11 29.19 -14.79 -8.59
N ALA A 12 28.90 -14.63 -7.29
CA ALA A 12 28.64 -15.76 -6.40
C ALA A 12 27.26 -16.41 -6.60
N GLY A 13 26.27 -15.68 -7.14
CA GLY A 13 24.93 -16.21 -7.34
C GLY A 13 23.89 -15.15 -7.73
N PRO A 14 22.66 -15.57 -8.10
CA PRO A 14 21.61 -14.67 -8.54
C PRO A 14 21.12 -13.73 -7.43
N LEU A 15 21.18 -14.15 -6.16
CA LEU A 15 20.82 -13.31 -5.01
C LEU A 15 21.88 -12.24 -4.74
N GLU A 16 23.15 -12.62 -4.86
CA GLU A 16 24.29 -11.73 -4.66
C GLU A 16 24.38 -10.69 -5.79
N SER A 17 24.18 -11.10 -7.04
CA SER A 17 24.07 -10.19 -8.18
C SER A 17 22.90 -9.21 -8.02
N PHE A 18 21.74 -9.70 -7.59
CA PHE A 18 20.57 -8.85 -7.38
C PHE A 18 20.78 -7.82 -6.26
N ALA A 19 21.37 -8.23 -5.14
CA ALA A 19 21.70 -7.33 -4.03
C ALA A 19 22.81 -6.33 -4.37
N HIS A 20 23.82 -6.76 -5.15
CA HIS A 20 24.84 -5.88 -5.69
C HIS A 20 24.21 -4.75 -6.52
N ASP A 21 23.25 -5.08 -7.36
CA ASP A 21 22.62 -4.09 -8.23
C ASP A 21 21.67 -3.15 -7.48
N LEU A 22 21.04 -3.62 -6.40
CA LEU A 22 20.30 -2.74 -5.48
C LEU A 22 21.25 -1.74 -4.80
N ARG A 23 22.46 -2.16 -4.43
CA ARG A 23 23.48 -1.25 -3.89
C ARG A 23 23.97 -0.27 -4.95
N ALA A 24 24.20 -0.73 -6.19
CA ALA A 24 24.58 0.14 -7.30
C ALA A 24 23.51 1.20 -7.58
N LEU A 25 22.23 0.82 -7.54
CA LEU A 25 21.10 1.75 -7.67
C LEU A 25 21.09 2.78 -6.52
N ARG A 26 21.35 2.35 -5.29
CA ARG A 26 21.48 3.26 -4.14
C ARG A 26 22.64 4.25 -4.32
N VAL A 27 23.78 3.80 -4.83
CA VAL A 27 24.92 4.68 -5.14
C VAL A 27 24.55 5.68 -6.24
N ALA A 28 23.90 5.24 -7.31
CA ALA A 28 23.44 6.11 -8.40
C ALA A 28 22.44 7.18 -7.93
N ALA A 29 21.62 6.87 -6.93
CA ALA A 29 20.68 7.79 -6.28
C ALA A 29 21.35 8.78 -5.30
N GLY A 30 22.69 8.86 -5.25
CA GLY A 30 23.43 9.74 -4.35
C GLY A 30 23.74 9.13 -2.99
N GLU A 31 23.73 7.80 -2.90
CA GLU A 31 24.08 7.01 -1.72
C GLU A 31 23.31 7.40 -0.43
N PRO A 32 21.96 7.52 -0.48
CA PRO A 32 21.19 7.77 0.73
C PRO A 32 21.45 6.66 1.76
N THR A 33 21.58 7.06 3.03
CA THR A 33 21.69 6.10 4.13
C THR A 33 20.42 5.26 4.22
N TYR A 34 20.49 4.03 4.73
CA TYR A 34 19.28 3.21 4.92
C TYR A 34 18.21 3.87 5.81
N ARG A 35 18.59 4.82 6.68
CA ARG A 35 17.63 5.61 7.46
C ARG A 35 16.91 6.67 6.62
N GLN A 36 17.61 7.31 5.68
CA GLN A 36 16.98 8.23 4.72
C GLN A 36 16.12 7.44 3.73
N LEU A 37 16.62 6.30 3.24
CA LEU A 37 15.86 5.41 2.39
C LEU A 37 14.59 4.90 3.09
N ALA A 38 14.66 4.60 4.39
CA ALA A 38 13.50 4.20 5.19
C ALA A 38 12.40 5.24 5.24
N GLN A 39 12.76 6.53 5.30
CA GLN A 39 11.78 7.63 5.29
C GLN A 39 11.06 7.75 3.94
N LEU A 40 11.74 7.41 2.84
CA LEU A 40 11.19 7.49 1.48
C LEU A 40 10.44 6.22 1.07
N ALA A 41 10.96 5.05 1.45
CA ALA A 41 10.45 3.74 1.06
C ALA A 41 9.35 3.20 1.97
N GLY A 42 9.16 3.76 3.18
CA GLY A 42 8.17 3.29 4.15
C GLY A 42 8.50 1.96 4.82
N TYR A 43 9.76 1.49 4.72
CA TYR A 43 10.28 0.28 5.37
C TYR A 43 11.37 0.61 6.38
N SER A 44 11.59 -0.26 7.37
CA SER A 44 12.65 -0.04 8.36
C SER A 44 14.04 -0.03 7.71
N ALA A 45 14.97 0.74 8.28
CA ALA A 45 16.36 0.78 7.80
C ALA A 45 17.03 -0.62 7.86
N SER A 46 16.65 -1.45 8.83
CA SER A 46 17.08 -2.85 8.92
C SER A 46 16.54 -3.70 7.76
N THR A 47 15.26 -3.54 7.40
CA THR A 47 14.66 -4.26 6.26
C THR A 47 15.32 -3.89 4.94
N LEU A 48 15.60 -2.61 4.72
CA LEU A 48 16.25 -2.13 3.50
C LEU A 48 17.73 -2.54 3.44
N SER A 49 18.40 -2.58 4.60
CA SER A 49 19.76 -3.11 4.71
C SER A 49 19.82 -4.62 4.46
N GLU A 50 18.82 -5.37 4.94
CA GLU A 50 18.70 -6.81 4.68
C GLU A 50 18.35 -7.08 3.20
N ALA A 51 17.48 -6.29 2.59
CA ALA A 51 17.14 -6.40 1.17
C ALA A 51 18.36 -6.27 0.25
N ALA A 52 19.30 -5.40 0.65
CA ALA A 52 20.57 -5.21 -0.04
C ALA A 52 21.71 -6.10 0.51
N SER A 53 21.42 -7.16 1.28
CA SER A 53 22.44 -8.00 1.91
C SER A 53 22.93 -9.17 1.06
N GLY A 54 22.12 -9.60 0.06
CA GLY A 54 22.41 -10.77 -0.78
C GLY A 54 22.17 -12.13 -0.09
N VAL A 55 21.69 -12.15 1.16
CA VAL A 55 21.45 -13.40 1.90
C VAL A 55 20.14 -14.08 1.49
N ARG A 56 19.12 -13.30 1.16
CA ARG A 56 17.79 -13.76 0.71
C ARG A 56 17.23 -12.79 -0.31
N LEU A 57 16.37 -13.28 -1.19
CA LEU A 57 15.60 -12.43 -2.10
C LEU A 57 14.61 -11.59 -1.27
N PRO A 58 14.70 -10.25 -1.26
CA PRO A 58 13.66 -9.42 -0.65
C PRO A 58 12.32 -9.66 -1.33
N THR A 59 11.20 -9.42 -0.62
CA THR A 59 9.87 -9.48 -1.26
C THR A 59 9.75 -8.43 -2.35
N LEU A 60 8.96 -8.69 -3.40
CA LEU A 60 8.75 -7.75 -4.50
C LEU A 60 8.38 -6.34 -4.01
N SER A 61 7.52 -6.22 -3.00
CA SER A 61 7.12 -4.92 -2.44
C SER A 61 8.28 -4.12 -1.81
N VAL A 62 9.23 -4.81 -1.16
CA VAL A 62 10.43 -4.18 -0.58
C VAL A 62 11.38 -3.76 -1.70
N THR A 63 11.55 -4.59 -2.73
CA THR A 63 12.33 -4.25 -3.93
C THR A 63 11.77 -3.00 -4.59
N LEU A 64 10.48 -2.96 -4.91
CA LEU A 64 9.86 -1.83 -5.61
C LEU A 64 9.90 -0.55 -4.79
N ALA A 65 9.75 -0.64 -3.46
CA ALA A 65 9.89 0.53 -2.59
C ALA A 65 11.33 1.01 -2.47
N PHE A 66 12.31 0.10 -2.40
CA PHE A 66 13.73 0.43 -2.44
C PHE A 66 14.07 1.14 -3.76
N VAL A 67 13.64 0.57 -4.88
CA VAL A 67 13.88 1.09 -6.22
C VAL A 67 13.20 2.44 -6.42
N GLY A 68 11.94 2.58 -6.02
CA GLY A 68 11.20 3.84 -6.08
C GLY A 68 11.82 4.93 -5.21
N ALA A 69 12.28 4.61 -4.00
CA ALA A 69 13.01 5.55 -3.15
C ALA A 69 14.36 5.98 -3.72
N CYS A 70 14.96 5.16 -4.59
CA CYS A 70 16.16 5.48 -5.36
C CYS A 70 15.85 6.07 -6.75
N ALA A 71 14.59 6.38 -7.07
CA ALA A 71 14.15 6.86 -8.38
C ALA A 71 14.54 5.95 -9.56
N GLY A 72 14.61 4.64 -9.32
CA GLY A 72 14.84 3.63 -10.37
C GLY A 72 13.56 3.19 -11.07
N ASP A 73 13.71 2.47 -12.18
CA ASP A 73 12.61 1.92 -12.97
C ASP A 73 11.96 0.72 -12.27
N THR A 74 10.80 0.94 -11.65
CA THR A 74 10.09 -0.10 -10.90
C THR A 74 9.61 -1.26 -11.76
N GLU A 75 9.27 -1.04 -13.04
CA GLU A 75 8.79 -2.11 -13.92
C GLU A 75 9.94 -3.03 -14.36
N ALA A 76 11.09 -2.46 -14.73
CA ALA A 76 12.28 -3.24 -15.04
C ALA A 76 12.75 -4.06 -13.83
N TRP A 77 12.68 -3.48 -12.64
CA TRP A 77 13.04 -4.17 -11.40
C TRP A 77 12.02 -5.22 -10.97
N GLU A 78 10.74 -5.07 -11.29
CA GLU A 78 9.73 -6.10 -11.11
C GLU A 78 10.00 -7.31 -12.01
N HIS A 79 10.27 -7.09 -13.30
CA HIS A 79 10.62 -8.15 -14.24
C HIS A 79 11.83 -8.93 -13.74
N ARG A 80 12.90 -8.20 -13.41
CA ARG A 80 14.15 -8.79 -12.90
C ARG A 80 13.96 -9.56 -11.60
N TRP A 81 13.09 -9.07 -10.71
CA TRP A 81 12.77 -9.77 -9.47
C TRP A 81 12.11 -11.12 -9.74
N ARG A 82 11.21 -11.20 -10.72
CA ARG A 82 10.54 -12.45 -11.11
C ARG A 82 11.54 -13.46 -11.68
N GLU A 83 12.46 -13.03 -12.55
CA GLU A 83 13.54 -13.88 -13.09
C GLU A 83 14.42 -14.48 -11.97
N VAL A 84 14.85 -13.64 -11.01
CA VAL A 84 15.66 -14.11 -9.87
C VAL A 84 14.87 -15.04 -8.97
N ASN A 85 13.58 -14.75 -8.74
CA ASN A 85 12.70 -15.61 -7.95
C ASN A 85 12.52 -16.99 -8.60
N GLU A 86 12.38 -17.06 -9.93
CA GLU A 86 12.34 -18.31 -10.68
C GLU A 86 13.67 -19.06 -10.60
N ALA A 87 14.80 -18.39 -10.80
CA ALA A 87 16.13 -18.99 -10.70
C ALA A 87 16.42 -19.56 -9.30
N VAL A 88 16.03 -18.84 -8.24
CA VAL A 88 16.20 -19.29 -6.85
C VAL A 88 15.29 -20.48 -6.55
N ARG A 89 14.08 -20.53 -7.10
CA ARG A 89 13.18 -21.68 -6.97
C ARG A 89 13.71 -22.91 -7.70
N ALA A 90 14.19 -22.74 -8.93
CA ALA A 90 14.80 -23.81 -9.71
C ALA A 90 16.08 -24.36 -9.04
N ALA A 91 16.89 -23.49 -8.41
CA ALA A 91 18.04 -23.89 -7.62
C ALA A 91 17.67 -24.61 -6.30
N GLY A 92 16.50 -24.29 -5.71
CA GLY A 92 15.96 -24.98 -4.53
C GLY A 92 15.37 -26.37 -4.82
N GLU A 93 14.87 -26.59 -6.04
CA GLU A 93 14.42 -27.91 -6.52
C GLU A 93 15.57 -28.83 -6.97
N THR A 94 16.79 -28.30 -7.13
CA THR A 94 17.98 -29.04 -7.56
C THR A 94 18.97 -29.35 -6.42
N ALA A 95 18.62 -29.06 -5.15
CA ALA A 95 19.42 -29.52 -4.02
C ALA A 95 19.29 -31.05 -3.87
N PRO A 96 20.38 -31.84 -4.04
CA PRO A 96 20.31 -33.26 -3.79
C PRO A 96 20.16 -33.50 -2.29
N CYS A 97 19.10 -34.20 -1.88
CA CYS A 97 19.10 -34.89 -0.59
C CYS A 97 20.17 -36.00 -0.63
N PRO A 98 20.91 -36.23 0.46
CA PRO A 98 21.74 -37.42 0.56
C PRO A 98 20.82 -38.65 0.57
N ALA A 99 20.97 -39.50 -0.45
CA ALA A 99 20.28 -40.77 -0.56
C ALA A 99 20.84 -41.74 0.49
N ASP A 100 19.94 -42.32 1.29
CA ASP A 100 20.07 -43.71 1.73
C ASP A 100 19.07 -44.54 0.93
N GLU A 101 19.57 -45.67 0.48
CA GLU A 101 19.10 -46.54 -0.59
C GLU A 101 17.73 -47.23 -0.37
N ALA A 102 17.04 -47.41 -1.51
CA ALA A 102 16.39 -48.64 -2.00
C ALA A 102 14.88 -48.55 -2.27
N GLY A 103 14.52 -48.79 -3.55
CA GLY A 103 13.20 -49.33 -3.93
C GLY A 103 12.57 -48.74 -5.20
N GLU A 104 12.85 -49.39 -6.33
CA GLU A 104 12.29 -49.21 -7.69
C GLU A 104 10.77 -49.01 -7.79
N SER A 105 10.31 -48.17 -8.74
CA SER A 105 9.77 -48.66 -10.02
C SER A 105 9.04 -47.56 -10.81
N LEU A 106 9.29 -47.56 -12.13
CA LEU A 106 8.75 -46.72 -13.19
C LEU A 106 7.28 -47.03 -13.51
N ALA A 107 6.46 -46.00 -13.72
CA ALA A 107 5.46 -45.98 -14.79
C ALA A 107 4.97 -44.54 -15.04
N GLY A 108 5.13 -44.10 -16.28
CA GLY A 108 4.94 -42.71 -16.70
C GLY A 108 3.51 -42.23 -16.82
N ARG A 109 3.39 -40.94 -17.13
CA ARG A 109 2.35 -40.43 -18.02
C ARG A 109 2.77 -39.10 -18.65
N GLU A 110 2.88 -39.20 -19.96
CA GLU A 110 3.11 -38.22 -21.01
C GLU A 110 2.03 -37.12 -21.01
N ILE A 111 2.44 -35.86 -21.09
CA ILE A 111 1.55 -34.72 -21.40
C ILE A 111 2.12 -34.05 -22.65
N LEU A 112 1.34 -34.08 -23.72
CA LEU A 112 1.59 -33.42 -25.00
C LEU A 112 1.60 -31.89 -24.84
N GLU A 113 2.69 -31.25 -25.29
CA GLU A 113 2.74 -29.82 -25.56
C GLU A 113 2.10 -29.49 -26.92
N PRO A 114 1.41 -28.35 -27.08
CA PRO A 114 0.93 -27.88 -28.38
C PRO A 114 1.98 -27.04 -29.12
N ASP A 115 2.09 -27.35 -30.41
CA ASP A 115 2.94 -26.76 -31.44
C ASP A 115 2.67 -25.24 -31.66
N VAL A 116 3.73 -24.42 -31.68
CA VAL A 116 3.68 -23.00 -32.10
C VAL A 116 4.65 -22.82 -33.28
N PRO A 117 4.19 -22.36 -34.47
CA PRO A 117 5.05 -22.31 -35.65
C PRO A 117 5.99 -21.09 -35.67
N ASP A 118 7.24 -21.36 -36.07
CA ASP A 118 8.33 -20.41 -36.27
C ASP A 118 8.00 -19.31 -37.30
N GLY A 119 8.15 -18.05 -36.89
CA GLY A 119 8.21 -16.88 -37.77
C GLY A 119 9.54 -16.12 -37.57
N PRO A 120 10.13 -15.53 -38.62
CA PRO A 120 11.52 -15.07 -38.57
C PRO A 120 11.71 -13.83 -37.68
N ALA A 121 12.78 -13.90 -36.87
CA ALA A 121 13.20 -12.87 -35.94
C ALA A 121 13.49 -11.51 -36.61
N ALA A 122 12.88 -10.44 -36.09
CA ALA A 122 13.24 -9.07 -36.42
C ALA A 122 14.59 -8.69 -35.77
N PRO A 123 15.45 -7.90 -36.44
CA PRO A 123 16.78 -7.57 -35.92
C PRO A 123 16.72 -6.56 -34.75
N PRO A 124 17.72 -6.58 -33.84
CA PRO A 124 17.74 -5.71 -32.67
C PRO A 124 18.01 -4.26 -33.05
N VAL A 125 17.12 -3.35 -32.64
CA VAL A 125 17.30 -1.90 -32.76
C VAL A 125 18.23 -1.43 -31.65
N ARG A 126 19.44 -0.97 -32.00
CA ARG A 126 20.33 -0.25 -31.07
C ARG A 126 19.71 1.10 -30.73
N ARG A 127 19.37 1.32 -29.45
CA ARG A 127 19.10 2.66 -28.91
C ARG A 127 20.39 3.23 -28.34
N GLU A 128 20.93 4.25 -29.00
CA GLU A 128 22.02 5.06 -28.46
C GLU A 128 21.50 5.95 -27.32
N PHE A 129 22.09 5.78 -26.13
CA PHE A 129 21.83 6.61 -24.96
C PHE A 129 22.65 7.91 -25.05
N HIS A 130 21.97 9.06 -24.98
CA HIS A 130 22.60 10.36 -24.75
C HIS A 130 22.48 10.71 -23.26
N PRO A 131 23.58 10.94 -22.52
CA PRO A 131 23.50 11.37 -21.13
C PRO A 131 23.13 12.86 -21.05
N ILE A 132 22.07 13.17 -20.30
CA ILE A 132 21.73 14.54 -19.90
C ILE A 132 22.68 14.94 -18.76
N ILE A 133 23.61 15.85 -19.03
CA ILE A 133 24.49 16.46 -18.01
C ILE A 133 23.69 17.57 -17.30
N ILE A 134 23.25 17.35 -16.07
CA ILE A 134 22.69 18.41 -15.21
C ILE A 134 23.84 18.97 -14.34
N GLY A 135 24.23 20.22 -14.60
CA GLY A 135 25.25 20.91 -13.81
C GLY A 135 24.79 21.27 -12.39
N PRO A 136 25.72 21.60 -11.46
CA PRO A 136 25.38 21.82 -10.06
C PRO A 136 24.60 23.12 -9.85
N ALA A 137 23.54 23.03 -9.06
CA ALA A 137 22.74 24.17 -8.62
C ALA A 137 23.54 25.09 -7.68
N ARG A 138 23.53 26.40 -7.96
CA ARG A 138 24.17 27.44 -7.14
C ARG A 138 23.43 27.60 -5.80
N ALA A 139 24.13 27.36 -4.69
CA ALA A 139 23.65 27.60 -3.33
C ALA A 139 23.60 29.11 -3.01
N GLY A 140 22.39 29.68 -2.98
CA GLY A 140 22.12 31.03 -2.52
C GLY A 140 21.97 31.08 -0.99
N ARG A 141 22.93 31.75 -0.33
CA ARG A 141 23.03 31.98 1.11
C ARG A 141 21.94 32.95 1.60
N ALA A 142 20.98 32.48 2.38
CA ALA A 142 20.07 33.33 3.16
C ALA A 142 20.42 33.23 4.65
N ARG A 143 21.02 34.30 5.19
CA ARG A 143 21.27 34.48 6.62
C ARG A 143 19.95 34.85 7.31
N ARG A 144 19.61 34.15 8.39
CA ARG A 144 18.52 34.55 9.31
C ARG A 144 19.09 34.60 10.73
N ASN A 145 19.17 35.83 11.25
CA ASN A 145 19.54 36.14 12.62
C ASN A 145 18.40 35.74 13.55
N ILE A 146 18.68 34.94 14.58
CA ILE A 146 17.77 34.71 15.71
C ILE A 146 18.44 35.32 16.93
N ALA A 147 17.92 36.47 17.36
CA ALA A 147 18.22 37.07 18.66
C ALA A 147 17.26 36.50 19.71
N ALA A 148 17.81 36.25 20.89
CA ALA A 148 17.17 35.69 22.06
C ALA A 148 16.16 36.65 22.71
N VAL A 149 15.09 36.10 23.29
CA VAL A 149 14.40 36.67 24.45
C VAL A 149 13.97 35.54 25.40
N THR A 150 14.55 35.56 26.59
CA THR A 150 14.21 34.76 27.78
C THR A 150 13.43 35.62 28.77
N ALA A 151 12.31 35.10 29.31
CA ALA A 151 11.75 35.38 30.64
C ALA A 151 10.57 34.39 30.83
N ALA A 152 10.69 33.32 31.62
CA ALA A 152 10.56 33.25 33.09
C ALA A 152 9.13 33.48 33.61
N CYS A 153 8.50 32.39 34.09
CA CYS A 153 7.60 32.39 35.25
C CYS A 153 7.42 30.95 35.75
N ALA A 154 8.10 30.64 36.86
CA ALA A 154 7.85 29.48 37.70
C ALA A 154 6.83 29.85 38.79
N LEU A 155 5.94 28.90 39.15
CA LEU A 155 5.48 28.55 40.51
C LEU A 155 4.06 27.96 40.46
N ALA A 156 3.95 26.66 40.73
CA ALA A 156 2.98 26.11 41.68
C ALA A 156 3.33 24.63 41.93
N ALA A 157 4.03 24.39 43.03
CA ALA A 157 4.11 23.10 43.68
C ALA A 157 2.83 22.89 44.50
N GLY A 158 2.34 21.66 44.59
CA GLY A 158 1.22 21.31 45.46
C GLY A 158 0.82 19.84 45.34
N LEU A 159 1.41 19.02 46.21
CA LEU A 159 1.16 17.61 46.52
C LEU A 159 -0.30 17.12 46.32
N PHE A 160 -0.46 15.89 45.80
CA PHE A 160 -1.39 14.94 46.43
C PHE A 160 -1.01 13.46 46.23
N VAL A 161 -0.44 12.91 47.30
CA VAL A 161 -0.68 11.59 47.92
C VAL A 161 -0.60 10.32 47.05
N VAL A 162 0.50 9.59 47.30
CA VAL A 162 0.65 8.13 47.18
C VAL A 162 -0.45 7.42 47.97
N GLY A 163 -1.24 6.59 47.28
CA GLY A 163 -2.16 5.62 47.88
C GLY A 163 -1.86 4.23 47.34
N LEU A 164 -1.01 3.49 48.07
CA LEU A 164 -0.85 2.05 47.93
C LEU A 164 -2.19 1.37 48.24
N ASN A 165 -2.75 0.64 47.28
CA ASN A 165 -3.63 -0.49 47.55
C ASN A 165 -3.12 -1.72 46.80
N LEU A 166 -2.59 -2.65 47.61
CA LEU A 166 -2.38 -4.05 47.28
C LEU A 166 -3.76 -4.71 47.16
N GLY A 167 -4.02 -5.39 46.04
CA GLY A 167 -5.29 -6.07 45.84
C GLY A 167 -5.43 -6.76 44.48
N GLY A 168 -4.62 -7.80 44.27
CA GLY A 168 -5.03 -9.04 43.59
C GLY A 168 -5.63 -8.96 42.18
N GLY A 169 -4.77 -9.17 41.18
CA GLY A 169 -5.19 -9.45 39.81
C GLY A 169 -4.02 -9.41 38.84
N GLY A 170 -2.91 -10.05 39.19
CA GLY A 170 -1.74 -10.17 38.33
C GLY A 170 -2.07 -11.02 37.10
N GLY A 171 -2.58 -10.38 36.05
CA GLY A 171 -2.47 -10.91 34.71
C GLY A 171 -1.02 -10.78 34.28
N ASP A 172 -0.27 -11.87 34.38
CA ASP A 172 1.07 -12.00 33.81
C ASP A 172 1.02 -11.55 32.34
N GLY A 173 1.49 -10.33 32.09
CA GLY A 173 1.90 -9.88 30.78
C GLY A 173 3.14 -10.66 30.35
N ARG A 174 2.97 -11.96 30.06
CA ARG A 174 3.92 -12.67 29.23
C ARG A 174 3.99 -11.87 27.93
N ALA A 175 5.16 -11.29 27.67
CA ALA A 175 5.54 -10.90 26.32
C ALA A 175 5.47 -12.16 25.45
N GLY A 176 4.28 -12.43 24.92
CA GLY A 176 3.97 -13.63 24.17
C GLY A 176 4.82 -13.64 22.92
N GLY A 177 5.58 -14.70 22.72
CA GLY A 177 6.15 -14.98 21.40
C GLY A 177 5.05 -15.08 20.35
N CYS A 178 5.45 -15.11 19.08
CA CYS A 178 4.50 -15.28 18.00
C CYS A 178 3.64 -16.54 18.21
N PRO A 179 2.33 -16.46 17.90
CA PRO A 179 1.47 -17.63 18.02
C PRO A 179 1.90 -18.69 17.01
N ALA A 180 1.58 -19.96 17.31
CA ALA A 180 1.69 -21.00 16.32
C ALA A 180 0.76 -20.67 15.13
N LEU A 181 1.27 -20.87 13.91
CA LEU A 181 0.47 -20.62 12.72
C LEU A 181 -0.73 -21.58 12.70
N ALA A 182 -1.90 -21.04 12.37
CA ALA A 182 -3.11 -21.82 12.22
C ALA A 182 -2.92 -22.98 11.21
N ARG A 183 -3.60 -24.10 11.42
CA ARG A 183 -3.67 -25.16 10.41
C ARG A 183 -4.57 -24.67 9.27
N ASN A 184 -4.06 -24.63 8.04
CA ASN A 184 -4.77 -24.22 6.83
C ASN A 184 -5.46 -22.85 6.91
N PRO A 185 -4.72 -21.75 7.15
CA PRO A 185 -5.30 -20.42 7.09
C PRO A 185 -5.75 -20.12 5.66
N LYS A 186 -6.86 -19.39 5.50
CA LYS A 186 -7.28 -18.90 4.18
C LYS A 186 -6.31 -17.84 3.63
N PHE A 187 -5.68 -17.10 4.52
CA PHE A 187 -4.61 -16.15 4.21
C PHE A 187 -3.82 -15.83 5.49
N THR A 188 -2.65 -15.23 5.29
CA THR A 188 -1.76 -14.80 6.38
C THR A 188 -1.49 -13.31 6.30
N ALA A 189 -1.23 -12.69 7.45
CA ALA A 189 -0.74 -11.31 7.50
C ALA A 189 0.30 -11.16 8.63
N THR A 190 1.21 -10.21 8.46
CA THR A 190 2.30 -9.95 9.39
C THR A 190 2.01 -8.72 10.23
N ALA A 191 2.01 -8.87 11.56
CA ALA A 191 1.86 -7.75 12.48
C ALA A 191 2.99 -6.72 12.30
N TYR A 192 2.67 -5.43 12.39
CA TYR A 192 3.67 -4.35 12.32
C TYR A 192 3.38 -3.25 13.32
N GLY A 193 4.32 -2.29 13.45
CA GLY A 193 4.18 -1.17 14.37
C GLY A 193 4.07 -1.64 15.83
N ASP A 194 2.96 -1.28 16.47
CA ASP A 194 2.67 -1.60 17.88
C ASP A 194 2.24 -3.07 18.09
N GLY A 195 2.16 -3.86 17.02
CA GLY A 195 1.74 -5.26 17.05
C GLY A 195 0.27 -5.46 16.67
N ALA A 196 -0.15 -6.72 16.64
CA ALA A 196 -1.52 -7.09 16.31
C ALA A 196 -2.36 -7.20 17.59
N HIS A 197 -3.21 -6.20 17.80
CA HIS A 197 -4.18 -6.15 18.89
C HIS A 197 -5.37 -7.05 18.57
N VAL A 198 -5.45 -8.20 19.25
CA VAL A 198 -6.52 -9.17 19.11
C VAL A 198 -7.69 -8.76 20.00
N ARG A 199 -8.89 -8.68 19.42
CA ARG A 199 -10.09 -8.21 20.11
C ARG A 199 -11.24 -9.21 20.07
N ALA A 200 -12.11 -9.11 21.06
CA ALA A 200 -13.36 -9.85 21.17
C ALA A 200 -14.41 -9.50 20.09
N GLY A 201 -14.18 -8.45 19.30
CA GLY A 201 -15.06 -8.08 18.19
C GLY A 201 -14.47 -6.96 17.33
N ALA A 202 -15.13 -6.69 16.21
CA ALA A 202 -14.67 -5.82 15.13
C ALA A 202 -14.87 -4.33 15.43
N GLY A 203 -14.23 -3.84 16.48
CA GLY A 203 -14.22 -2.43 16.85
C GLY A 203 -13.11 -2.09 17.85
N PRO A 204 -12.57 -0.85 17.81
CA PRO A 204 -11.51 -0.42 18.72
C PRO A 204 -11.99 -0.29 20.17
N ASP A 205 -13.29 -0.17 20.39
CA ASP A 205 -13.98 -0.16 21.68
C ASP A 205 -14.15 -1.57 22.28
N ARG A 206 -13.90 -2.62 21.50
CA ARG A 206 -14.04 -4.00 21.96
C ARG A 206 -12.86 -4.43 22.83
N PRO A 207 -13.08 -5.27 23.86
CA PRO A 207 -12.02 -5.76 24.73
C PRO A 207 -10.86 -6.37 23.94
N GLU A 208 -9.65 -5.95 24.27
CA GLU A 208 -8.43 -6.59 23.79
C GLU A 208 -8.18 -7.85 24.62
N VAL A 209 -8.01 -8.98 23.96
CA VAL A 209 -7.82 -10.30 24.59
C VAL A 209 -6.36 -10.77 24.53
N ALA A 210 -5.60 -10.28 23.56
CA ALA A 210 -4.18 -10.54 23.40
C ALA A 210 -3.56 -9.47 22.50
N THR A 211 -2.24 -9.31 22.59
CA THR A 211 -1.45 -8.54 21.62
C THR A 211 -0.27 -9.37 21.18
N TYR A 212 -0.12 -9.54 19.86
CA TYR A 212 1.04 -10.22 19.26
C TYR A 212 2.07 -9.19 18.80
N PRO A 213 3.38 -9.40 19.09
CA PRO A 213 4.43 -8.48 18.68
C PRO A 213 4.49 -8.26 17.16
N ALA A 214 5.06 -7.13 16.75
CA ALA A 214 5.43 -6.90 15.35
C ALA A 214 6.37 -8.00 14.82
N GLY A 215 6.22 -8.33 13.54
CA GLY A 215 6.95 -9.42 12.87
C GLY A 215 6.27 -10.79 12.97
N CYS A 216 5.25 -10.95 13.83
CA CYS A 216 4.51 -12.20 13.92
C CYS A 216 3.60 -12.41 12.70
N VAL A 217 3.69 -13.60 12.11
CA VAL A 217 2.80 -14.05 11.04
C VAL A 217 1.57 -14.70 11.65
N LEU A 218 0.40 -14.14 11.35
CA LEU A 218 -0.88 -14.62 11.83
C LEU A 218 -1.66 -15.28 10.68
N GLY A 219 -2.35 -16.37 10.99
CA GLY A 219 -3.22 -17.09 10.06
C GLY A 219 -4.69 -16.78 10.31
N PHE A 220 -5.42 -16.45 9.25
CA PHE A 220 -6.83 -16.01 9.33
C PHE A 220 -7.77 -16.96 8.58
N THR A 221 -8.99 -17.11 9.09
CA THR A 221 -10.03 -17.98 8.53
C THR A 221 -11.06 -17.21 7.69
N GLY A 222 -11.03 -15.88 7.78
CA GLY A 222 -11.95 -14.98 7.09
C GLY A 222 -11.69 -13.52 7.46
N PHE A 223 -12.56 -12.63 7.02
CA PHE A 223 -12.62 -11.27 7.52
C PHE A 223 -14.07 -10.83 7.65
N CYS A 224 -14.33 -9.81 8.45
CA CYS A 224 -15.60 -9.13 8.56
C CYS A 224 -15.42 -7.63 8.36
N ILE A 225 -16.52 -6.92 8.13
CA ILE A 225 -16.55 -5.46 8.10
C ILE A 225 -16.85 -5.00 9.52
N GLY A 226 -16.02 -4.13 10.08
CA GLY A 226 -16.19 -3.60 11.43
C GLY A 226 -16.06 -2.09 11.47
N ALA A 227 -15.84 -1.55 12.66
CA ALA A 227 -15.56 -0.13 12.80
C ALA A 227 -14.23 0.23 12.10
N LYS A 228 -14.22 1.34 11.39
CA LYS A 228 -13.03 1.90 10.75
C LYS A 228 -11.91 2.18 11.75
N VAL A 229 -10.72 1.68 11.45
CA VAL A 229 -9.45 1.96 12.11
C VAL A 229 -8.51 2.59 11.08
N THR A 230 -7.83 3.67 11.46
CA THR A 230 -6.84 4.31 10.58
C THR A 230 -5.47 3.74 10.86
N ASP A 231 -4.78 3.25 9.84
CA ASP A 231 -3.36 2.92 9.93
C ASP A 231 -2.58 4.19 10.29
N ARG A 232 -1.86 4.15 11.40
CA ARG A 232 -1.05 5.29 11.90
C ARG A 232 0.15 5.59 11.00
N THR A 233 0.59 4.63 10.21
CA THR A 233 1.77 4.73 9.33
C THR A 233 1.39 5.37 8.01
N ALA A 234 0.42 4.80 7.29
CA ALA A 234 0.00 5.32 5.99
C ALA A 234 -1.11 6.38 6.06
N GLY A 235 -1.77 6.56 7.22
CA GLY A 235 -2.93 7.43 7.35
C GLY A 235 -4.17 6.91 6.62
N ILE A 236 -4.16 5.64 6.21
CA ILE A 236 -5.20 5.03 5.37
C ILE A 236 -6.28 4.43 6.28
N PRO A 237 -7.56 4.77 6.08
CA PRO A 237 -8.64 4.13 6.81
C PRO A 237 -8.86 2.70 6.30
N ASP A 238 -9.07 1.77 7.22
CA ASP A 238 -9.43 0.39 6.94
C ASP A 238 -10.56 -0.05 7.89
N SER A 239 -11.55 -0.74 7.36
CA SER A 239 -12.72 -1.27 8.08
C SER A 239 -12.77 -2.79 8.06
N ARG A 240 -11.74 -3.44 7.50
CA ARG A 240 -11.61 -4.90 7.49
C ARG A 240 -11.02 -5.37 8.81
N TRP A 241 -11.64 -6.40 9.37
CA TRP A 241 -11.20 -7.09 10.57
C TRP A 241 -11.00 -8.55 10.26
N PHE A 242 -9.78 -9.05 10.40
CA PHE A 242 -9.42 -10.42 10.05
C PHE A 242 -9.70 -11.36 11.21
N ILE A 243 -10.29 -12.50 10.90
CA ILE A 243 -10.84 -13.45 11.87
C ILE A 243 -9.79 -14.53 12.13
N LEU A 244 -9.40 -14.69 13.39
CA LEU A 244 -8.53 -15.78 13.86
C LEU A 244 -9.34 -17.08 14.01
N PRO A 245 -8.69 -18.26 14.07
CA PRO A 245 -9.38 -19.54 14.21
C PRO A 245 -10.27 -19.68 15.45
N ASP A 246 -9.96 -18.93 16.51
CA ASP A 246 -10.72 -18.90 17.77
C ASP A 246 -11.90 -17.90 17.76
N GLY A 247 -12.14 -17.22 16.62
CA GLY A 247 -13.23 -16.28 16.42
C GLY A 247 -12.92 -14.84 16.87
N HIS A 248 -11.77 -14.59 17.48
CA HIS A 248 -11.30 -13.24 17.76
C HIS A 248 -10.85 -12.54 16.48
N VAL A 249 -10.69 -11.22 16.53
CA VAL A 249 -10.40 -10.42 15.34
C VAL A 249 -9.23 -9.47 15.53
N VAL A 250 -8.54 -9.17 14.43
CA VAL A 250 -7.46 -8.18 14.34
C VAL A 250 -7.81 -7.16 13.26
N ALA A 251 -7.63 -5.86 13.54
CA ALA A 251 -7.84 -4.84 12.53
C ALA A 251 -6.80 -4.97 11.40
N SER A 252 -7.24 -4.91 10.13
CA SER A 252 -6.33 -4.94 8.97
C SER A 252 -5.35 -3.76 8.98
N ALA A 253 -5.71 -2.64 9.63
CA ALA A 253 -4.87 -1.46 9.76
C ALA A 253 -3.59 -1.64 10.59
N VAL A 254 -3.36 -2.82 11.21
CA VAL A 254 -2.15 -3.13 11.99
C VAL A 254 -1.43 -4.40 11.53
N VAL A 255 -1.83 -4.97 10.40
CA VAL A 255 -1.20 -6.14 9.79
C VAL A 255 -0.95 -5.96 8.29
N HIS A 256 0.17 -6.47 7.78
CA HIS A 256 0.50 -6.48 6.35
C HIS A 256 0.06 -7.80 5.73
N GLY A 257 -0.94 -7.74 4.86
CA GLY A 257 -1.50 -8.88 4.16
C GLY A 257 -2.96 -8.61 3.82
N ASN A 258 -3.41 -9.05 2.65
CA ASN A 258 -4.79 -8.88 2.23
C ASN A 258 -5.45 -10.24 2.04
N PRO A 259 -6.76 -10.36 2.31
CA PRO A 259 -7.52 -11.53 1.91
C PRO A 259 -7.48 -11.70 0.40
N PRO A 260 -7.63 -12.94 -0.13
CA PRO A 260 -7.77 -13.17 -1.56
C PRO A 260 -8.96 -12.38 -2.11
N ALA A 261 -8.86 -11.88 -3.35
CA ALA A 261 -9.88 -11.00 -3.93
C ALA A 261 -11.29 -11.61 -4.01
N HIS A 262 -11.38 -12.95 -4.07
CA HIS A 262 -12.64 -13.70 -4.12
C HIS A 262 -13.24 -14.00 -2.74
N LEU A 263 -12.53 -13.71 -1.64
CA LEU A 263 -13.01 -13.99 -0.30
C LEU A 263 -14.06 -12.94 0.09
N ALA A 264 -15.26 -13.40 0.43
CA ALA A 264 -16.34 -12.53 0.90
C ALA A 264 -16.27 -12.32 2.43
N PRO A 265 -16.83 -11.20 2.96
CA PRO A 265 -16.97 -11.00 4.40
C PRO A 265 -17.77 -12.12 5.05
N SER A 266 -17.31 -12.57 6.21
CA SER A 266 -17.97 -13.54 7.08
C SER A 266 -18.55 -12.83 8.31
N PRO A 267 -19.55 -13.40 8.99
CA PRO A 267 -20.05 -12.88 10.26
C PRO A 267 -18.96 -12.91 11.34
N CYS A 268 -18.94 -11.89 12.21
CA CYS A 268 -18.10 -11.85 13.42
C CYS A 268 -18.78 -10.98 14.49
N ALA A 269 -18.35 -11.10 15.74
CA ALA A 269 -18.83 -10.22 16.81
C ALA A 269 -18.52 -8.75 16.50
N GLY A 270 -19.52 -7.88 16.56
CA GLY A 270 -19.37 -6.45 16.24
C GLY A 270 -19.26 -6.13 14.75
N ALA A 271 -19.55 -7.08 13.85
CA ALA A 271 -19.61 -6.83 12.42
C ALA A 271 -20.67 -5.76 12.08
N GLN A 272 -20.36 -4.94 11.08
CA GLN A 272 -21.24 -3.95 10.48
C GLN A 272 -21.71 -4.43 9.09
N PRO A 273 -22.89 -4.02 8.61
CA PRO A 273 -23.36 -4.42 7.29
C PRO A 273 -22.47 -3.84 6.18
N ALA A 274 -22.41 -4.53 5.04
CA ALA A 274 -21.68 -4.04 3.88
C ALA A 274 -22.36 -2.79 3.27
N PRO A 275 -21.58 -1.90 2.62
CA PRO A 275 -22.17 -0.80 1.85
C PRO A 275 -22.96 -1.33 0.64
N GLU A 276 -24.24 -0.96 0.53
CA GLU A 276 -25.12 -1.47 -0.55
C GLU A 276 -25.25 -0.50 -1.72
N ARG A 277 -25.37 0.80 -1.41
CA ARG A 277 -25.60 1.85 -2.40
C ARG A 277 -24.79 3.09 -2.04
N LEU A 278 -24.41 3.85 -3.06
CA LEU A 278 -23.65 5.08 -2.92
C LEU A 278 -24.26 6.14 -3.82
N SER A 279 -24.52 7.32 -3.27
CA SER A 279 -24.87 8.51 -4.03
C SER A 279 -23.61 9.33 -4.30
N LEU A 280 -23.58 10.04 -5.43
CA LEU A 280 -22.48 10.94 -5.80
C LEU A 280 -23.05 12.32 -6.17
N LYS A 281 -22.48 13.37 -5.58
CA LYS A 281 -22.77 14.77 -5.86
C LYS A 281 -21.49 15.51 -6.20
N ALA A 282 -21.60 16.55 -7.03
CA ALA A 282 -20.50 17.46 -7.33
C ALA A 282 -20.93 18.90 -7.05
N ALA A 283 -20.02 19.68 -6.49
CA ALA A 283 -20.17 21.11 -6.30
C ALA A 283 -18.94 21.83 -6.86
N GLY A 284 -19.16 22.92 -7.59
CA GLY A 284 -18.11 23.77 -8.13
C GLY A 284 -18.73 25.04 -8.68
N ALA A 285 -18.36 26.19 -8.11
CA ALA A 285 -18.86 27.48 -8.58
C ALA A 285 -18.26 27.85 -9.94
N PRO A 286 -18.94 28.68 -10.75
CA PRO A 286 -18.35 29.24 -11.96
C PRO A 286 -17.01 29.92 -11.65
N SER A 287 -15.96 29.50 -12.35
CA SER A 287 -14.58 29.93 -12.09
C SER A 287 -13.72 29.70 -13.33
N PRO A 288 -12.72 30.56 -13.61
CA PRO A 288 -11.69 30.26 -14.61
C PRO A 288 -10.81 29.07 -14.21
N ASP A 289 -10.61 28.87 -12.90
CA ASP A 289 -9.87 27.73 -12.35
C ASP A 289 -10.85 26.66 -11.88
N PRO A 290 -10.98 25.52 -12.59
CA PRO A 290 -11.95 24.50 -12.25
C PRO A 290 -11.58 23.80 -10.93
N ARG A 291 -12.29 24.14 -9.84
CA ARG A 291 -12.25 23.39 -8.56
C ARG A 291 -13.57 22.65 -8.39
N VAL A 292 -13.51 21.34 -8.13
CA VAL A 292 -14.70 20.52 -7.88
C VAL A 292 -14.59 19.83 -6.53
N VAL A 293 -15.67 19.87 -5.76
CA VAL A 293 -15.85 19.06 -4.56
C VAL A 293 -16.79 17.92 -4.92
N LEU A 294 -16.28 16.70 -4.92
CA LEU A 294 -17.11 15.50 -5.05
C LEU A 294 -17.49 15.04 -3.65
N THR A 295 -18.75 14.67 -3.47
CA THR A 295 -19.29 14.19 -2.19
C THR A 295 -20.04 12.91 -2.43
N ALA A 296 -19.75 11.90 -1.63
CA ALA A 296 -20.45 10.63 -1.67
C ALA A 296 -21.06 10.29 -0.31
N ALA A 297 -22.21 9.64 -0.35
CA ALA A 297 -22.93 9.21 0.85
C ALA A 297 -23.78 7.97 0.56
N GLY A 298 -23.90 7.10 1.55
CA GLY A 298 -24.71 5.89 1.48
C GLY A 298 -24.79 5.19 2.84
N PRO A 299 -25.74 4.27 3.02
CA PRO A 299 -25.85 3.49 4.25
C PRO A 299 -24.58 2.63 4.45
N ASN A 300 -24.10 2.57 5.69
CA ASN A 300 -22.94 1.76 6.12
C ASN A 300 -21.61 2.11 5.42
N VAL A 301 -21.54 3.24 4.71
CA VAL A 301 -20.32 3.71 4.05
C VAL A 301 -19.42 4.39 5.09
N GLN A 302 -18.26 3.80 5.33
CA GLN A 302 -17.24 4.38 6.23
C GLN A 302 -16.07 5.00 5.48
N ILE A 303 -15.80 4.53 4.26
CA ILE A 303 -14.65 4.90 3.45
C ILE A 303 -15.10 5.03 1.99
N VAL A 304 -14.72 6.11 1.33
CA VAL A 304 -14.96 6.32 -0.10
C VAL A 304 -13.65 6.62 -0.82
N GLY A 305 -13.36 5.82 -1.82
CA GLY A 305 -12.38 6.10 -2.86
C GLY A 305 -13.03 6.88 -4.00
N PHE A 306 -12.34 7.88 -4.52
CA PHE A 306 -12.74 8.65 -5.68
C PHE A 306 -11.74 8.47 -6.81
N ALA A 307 -12.24 8.31 -8.04
CA ALA A 307 -11.43 8.24 -9.24
C ALA A 307 -12.00 9.10 -10.37
N ALA A 308 -11.14 9.52 -11.30
CA ALA A 308 -11.52 10.23 -12.51
C ALA A 308 -10.87 9.58 -13.74
N TYR A 309 -11.57 9.58 -14.86
CA TYR A 309 -11.12 8.97 -16.12
C TYR A 309 -10.56 10.02 -17.07
N TYR A 310 -9.23 10.14 -17.14
CA TYR A 310 -8.55 11.16 -17.95
C TYR A 310 -7.21 10.64 -18.49
N ALA A 311 -6.58 11.38 -19.41
CA ALA A 311 -5.24 11.08 -19.89
C ALA A 311 -4.21 11.76 -19.00
N ALA A 312 -3.28 11.00 -18.42
CA ALA A 312 -2.26 11.56 -17.54
C ALA A 312 -1.10 12.22 -18.30
N ASP A 313 -0.82 11.74 -19.52
CA ASP A 313 0.29 12.23 -20.35
C ASP A 313 -0.23 13.12 -21.49
N PRO A 314 0.22 14.39 -21.58
CA PRO A 314 -0.11 15.27 -22.69
C PRO A 314 0.29 14.73 -24.08
N ALA A 315 1.30 13.86 -24.15
CA ALA A 315 1.76 13.28 -25.41
C ALA A 315 0.82 12.18 -25.93
N SER A 316 -0.03 11.61 -25.08
CA SER A 316 -0.92 10.49 -25.41
C SER A 316 -2.37 10.75 -24.94
N PRO A 317 -3.06 11.78 -25.48
CA PRO A 317 -4.38 12.21 -25.01
C PRO A 317 -5.52 11.18 -25.20
N GLU A 318 -5.30 10.20 -26.06
CA GLU A 318 -6.18 9.06 -26.31
C GLU A 318 -6.08 7.96 -25.23
N LEU A 319 -4.93 7.87 -24.55
CA LEU A 319 -4.68 6.87 -23.50
C LEU A 319 -5.29 7.33 -22.17
N ARG A 320 -6.60 7.19 -22.07
CA ARG A 320 -7.36 7.54 -20.86
C ARG A 320 -7.50 6.34 -19.94
N LEU A 321 -7.21 6.57 -18.66
CA LEU A 321 -7.30 5.56 -17.61
C LEU A 321 -8.00 6.14 -16.38
N TRP A 322 -8.43 5.25 -15.49
CA TRP A 322 -8.93 5.66 -14.19
C TRP A 322 -7.77 6.00 -13.27
N HIS A 323 -7.80 7.20 -12.71
CA HIS A 323 -6.81 7.68 -11.75
C HIS A 323 -7.48 8.00 -10.42
N GLN A 324 -6.86 7.56 -9.32
CA GLN A 324 -7.33 7.92 -7.98
C GLN A 324 -7.17 9.42 -7.77
N ILE A 325 -8.24 10.09 -7.33
CA ILE A 325 -8.22 11.52 -6.98
C ILE A 325 -8.29 11.75 -5.48
N GLY A 326 -8.64 10.72 -4.71
CA GLY A 326 -8.52 10.72 -3.24
C GLY A 326 -9.27 9.57 -2.58
N MET A 327 -8.95 9.31 -1.32
CA MET A 327 -9.61 8.30 -0.49
C MET A 327 -9.89 8.90 0.89
N ILE A 328 -11.16 8.90 1.30
CA ILE A 328 -11.63 9.62 2.49
C ILE A 328 -12.37 8.65 3.40
N GLY A 329 -12.06 8.67 4.68
CA GLY A 329 -12.77 7.90 5.71
C GLY A 329 -12.98 8.67 7.00
N GLN A 330 -13.11 10.01 6.97
CA GLN A 330 -13.27 10.79 8.20
C GLN A 330 -14.66 10.65 8.83
N ALA A 331 -14.78 11.00 10.11
CA ALA A 331 -16.02 10.93 10.91
C ALA A 331 -17.01 12.08 10.59
N THR A 332 -17.13 12.47 9.32
CA THR A 332 -18.10 13.46 8.87
C THR A 332 -19.27 12.76 8.16
N PRO A 333 -20.51 13.28 8.26
CA PRO A 333 -21.67 12.69 7.60
C PRO A 333 -21.59 12.70 6.06
N SER A 334 -20.67 13.48 5.50
CA SER A 334 -20.37 13.52 4.07
C SER A 334 -18.88 13.25 3.85
N LEU A 335 -18.57 12.26 3.01
CA LEU A 335 -17.21 11.94 2.58
C LEU A 335 -16.95 12.71 1.29
N SER A 336 -16.06 13.70 1.35
CA SER A 336 -15.85 14.64 0.25
C SER A 336 -14.38 14.78 -0.11
N VAL A 337 -14.10 14.86 -1.41
CA VAL A 337 -12.76 15.16 -1.95
C VAL A 337 -12.80 16.44 -2.75
N THR A 338 -11.78 17.28 -2.57
CA THR A 338 -11.57 18.46 -3.41
C THR A 338 -10.57 18.12 -4.51
N TRP A 339 -11.01 18.19 -5.76
CA TRP A 339 -10.20 17.90 -6.93
C TRP A 339 -9.88 19.18 -7.72
N ARG A 340 -8.65 19.23 -8.23
CA ARG A 340 -8.04 20.34 -8.97
C ARG A 340 -7.54 19.86 -10.34
N PRO A 341 -8.46 19.64 -11.31
CA PRO A 341 -8.12 19.18 -12.66
C PRO A 341 -7.20 20.13 -13.44
N ASP A 342 -7.15 21.40 -13.04
CA ASP A 342 -6.23 22.43 -13.55
C ASP A 342 -4.75 22.14 -13.23
N ARG A 343 -4.48 21.28 -12.24
CA ARG A 343 -3.12 20.97 -11.78
C ARG A 343 -2.59 19.62 -12.28
N LEU A 344 -3.31 18.97 -13.17
CA LEU A 344 -2.86 17.72 -13.78
C LEU A 344 -1.71 17.99 -14.77
N PRO A 345 -0.81 17.02 -15.01
CA PRO A 345 0.22 17.17 -16.05
C PRO A 345 -0.37 17.48 -17.44
N ALA A 346 -1.54 16.90 -17.74
CA ALA A 346 -2.43 17.31 -18.82
C ALA A 346 -3.70 18.00 -18.22
N PRO A 347 -3.72 19.34 -18.09
CA PRO A 347 -4.83 20.04 -17.44
C PRO A 347 -6.15 19.92 -18.21
N LEU A 348 -7.25 19.65 -17.48
CA LEU A 348 -8.60 19.72 -18.05
C LEU A 348 -9.17 21.14 -17.90
N ARG A 349 -10.01 21.55 -18.86
CA ARG A 349 -10.56 22.91 -18.94
C ARG A 349 -11.99 22.98 -18.41
N GLY A 350 -12.39 24.17 -17.99
CA GLY A 350 -13.78 24.44 -17.61
C GLY A 350 -14.74 24.15 -18.77
N GLY A 351 -15.79 23.37 -18.51
CA GLY A 351 -16.75 22.91 -19.51
C GLY A 351 -16.49 21.50 -20.06
N ASP A 352 -15.28 20.94 -19.89
CA ASP A 352 -14.96 19.57 -20.29
C ASP A 352 -15.83 18.56 -19.56
N ARG A 353 -16.04 17.41 -20.21
CA ARG A 353 -16.75 16.26 -19.63
C ARG A 353 -15.76 15.17 -19.26
N VAL A 354 -15.82 14.73 -18.02
CA VAL A 354 -14.96 13.68 -17.46
C VAL A 354 -15.82 12.68 -16.69
N LEU A 355 -15.52 11.38 -16.82
CA LEU A 355 -16.16 10.39 -15.96
C LEU A 355 -15.51 10.43 -14.59
N VAL A 356 -16.34 10.46 -13.55
CA VAL A 356 -15.90 10.37 -12.16
C VAL A 356 -16.62 9.24 -11.46
N ALA A 357 -15.91 8.52 -10.61
CA ALA A 357 -16.43 7.43 -9.83
C ALA A 357 -16.21 7.70 -8.34
N ALA A 358 -17.20 7.33 -7.54
CA ALA A 358 -17.06 7.15 -6.11
C ALA A 358 -17.34 5.69 -5.77
N VAL A 359 -16.52 5.09 -4.92
CA VAL A 359 -16.56 3.67 -4.59
C VAL A 359 -16.47 3.53 -3.08
N ALA A 360 -17.41 2.78 -2.49
CA ALA A 360 -17.38 2.43 -1.08
C ALA A 360 -16.33 1.33 -0.89
N CYS A 361 -15.14 1.74 -0.46
CA CYS A 361 -14.04 0.86 -0.15
C CYS A 361 -14.17 0.36 1.31
N LEU A 362 -13.52 -0.74 1.62
CA LEU A 362 -13.25 -1.18 2.98
C LEU A 362 -11.84 -0.80 3.44
N GLY A 363 -10.90 -0.57 2.52
CA GLY A 363 -9.50 -0.26 2.77
C GLY A 363 -8.73 -0.17 1.45
N GLY A 364 -7.40 -0.08 1.51
CA GLY A 364 -6.59 -0.09 0.30
C GLY A 364 -6.58 -1.46 -0.39
N GLY A 365 -6.63 -1.48 -1.71
CA GLY A 365 -6.49 -2.67 -2.56
C GLY A 365 -7.71 -3.59 -2.62
N ASP A 366 -8.87 -3.18 -2.11
CA ASP A 366 -10.11 -3.94 -2.29
C ASP A 366 -10.83 -3.60 -3.61
N SER A 367 -11.84 -4.41 -3.95
CA SER A 367 -12.63 -4.27 -5.18
C SER A 367 -13.85 -3.36 -5.04
N GLY A 368 -14.06 -2.76 -3.86
CA GLY A 368 -15.23 -1.95 -3.50
C GLY A 368 -16.55 -2.72 -3.48
N TYR A 369 -17.54 -2.23 -2.74
CA TYR A 369 -18.88 -2.84 -2.68
C TYR A 369 -19.85 -2.04 -3.54
N ALA A 370 -20.40 -0.96 -2.97
CA ALA A 370 -21.22 0.00 -3.68
C ALA A 370 -20.35 0.97 -4.49
N ALA A 371 -20.83 1.38 -5.66
CA ALA A 371 -20.16 2.40 -6.46
C ALA A 371 -21.17 3.24 -7.24
N SER A 372 -20.79 4.48 -7.52
CA SER A 372 -21.53 5.41 -8.37
C SER A 372 -20.57 6.04 -9.36
N VAL A 373 -20.91 6.02 -10.65
CA VAL A 373 -20.21 6.77 -11.70
C VAL A 373 -21.13 7.86 -12.24
N ALA A 374 -20.54 8.96 -12.69
CA ALA A 374 -21.27 10.06 -13.30
C ALA A 374 -20.41 10.76 -14.36
N SER A 375 -21.07 11.36 -15.36
CA SER A 375 -20.41 12.31 -16.26
C SER A 375 -20.41 13.68 -15.59
N LEU A 376 -19.24 14.13 -15.15
CA LEU A 376 -19.01 15.44 -14.58
C LEU A 376 -18.68 16.44 -15.68
N ARG A 377 -19.48 17.50 -15.78
CA ARG A 377 -19.09 18.71 -16.50
C ARG A 377 -18.31 19.62 -15.55
N LEU A 378 -17.06 19.93 -15.88
CA LEU A 378 -16.22 20.79 -15.07
C LEU A 378 -16.77 22.23 -15.03
N PRO A 379 -16.68 22.93 -13.89
CA PRO A 379 -17.09 24.32 -13.79
C PRO A 379 -16.23 25.17 -14.72
N GLY A 380 -16.87 26.08 -15.45
CA GLY A 380 -16.20 27.07 -16.28
C GLY A 380 -16.59 28.49 -15.88
N PRO A 381 -16.19 29.51 -16.63
CA PRO A 381 -16.39 30.92 -16.25
C PRO A 381 -17.86 31.32 -16.08
N ARG A 382 -18.79 30.64 -16.74
CA ARG A 382 -20.23 30.99 -16.79
C ARG A 382 -21.16 29.94 -16.20
N ALA A 383 -20.65 28.75 -15.85
CA ALA A 383 -21.47 27.63 -15.39
C ALA A 383 -20.74 26.82 -14.33
N GLY A 384 -21.46 26.40 -13.30
CA GLY A 384 -20.94 25.55 -12.24
C GLY A 384 -20.78 24.09 -12.67
N ALA A 385 -20.21 23.29 -11.77
CA ALA A 385 -20.11 21.85 -11.94
C ALA A 385 -21.50 21.22 -12.00
N SER A 386 -21.67 20.20 -12.85
CA SER A 386 -22.92 19.42 -12.90
C SER A 386 -22.62 17.95 -13.18
N LEU A 387 -23.41 17.07 -12.58
CA LEU A 387 -23.39 15.65 -12.86
C LEU A 387 -24.57 15.29 -13.75
N ALA A 388 -24.31 14.45 -14.74
CA ALA A 388 -25.33 13.73 -15.48
C ALA A 388 -25.18 12.23 -15.21
N SER A 389 -26.31 11.51 -15.21
CA SER A 389 -26.30 10.05 -15.19
C SER A 389 -25.38 9.54 -16.29
N PRO A 390 -24.44 8.64 -15.98
CA PRO A 390 -23.54 8.09 -16.98
C PRO A 390 -24.35 7.18 -17.93
N SER A 391 -23.85 6.96 -19.15
CA SER A 391 -24.34 5.85 -19.97
C SER A 391 -23.67 4.51 -19.60
N ALA A 392 -22.65 4.54 -18.74
CA ALA A 392 -21.79 3.41 -18.40
C ALA A 392 -21.95 2.99 -16.94
N THR A 393 -21.86 1.69 -16.67
CA THR A 393 -21.74 1.11 -15.33
C THR A 393 -20.31 1.30 -14.80
N VAL A 394 -20.15 1.30 -13.47
CA VAL A 394 -18.81 1.30 -12.86
C VAL A 394 -18.12 -0.03 -13.19
N ASP A 395 -17.05 0.00 -13.98
CA ASP A 395 -16.25 -1.18 -14.29
C ASP A 395 -15.25 -1.52 -13.16
N GLN A 396 -14.56 -2.65 -13.29
CA GLN A 396 -13.59 -3.12 -12.30
C GLN A 396 -12.37 -2.20 -12.19
N SER A 397 -11.94 -1.57 -13.29
CA SER A 397 -10.77 -0.68 -13.31
C SER A 397 -11.04 0.63 -12.54
N ALA A 398 -12.26 1.15 -12.62
CA ALA A 398 -12.70 2.29 -11.81
C ALA A 398 -12.65 1.97 -10.31
N ARG A 399 -13.11 0.77 -9.93
CA ARG A 399 -13.08 0.27 -8.54
C ARG A 399 -11.65 0.13 -8.02
N GLN A 400 -10.79 -0.53 -8.80
CA GLN A 400 -9.39 -0.71 -8.45
C GLN A 400 -8.65 0.63 -8.32
N ALA A 401 -8.87 1.57 -9.24
CA ALA A 401 -8.27 2.90 -9.15
C ALA A 401 -8.77 3.67 -7.92
N ALA A 402 -10.07 3.65 -7.64
CA ALA A 402 -10.66 4.36 -6.52
C ALA A 402 -10.19 3.82 -5.15
N CYS A 403 -10.11 2.49 -5.01
CA CYS A 403 -9.74 1.83 -3.74
C CYS A 403 -8.26 1.46 -3.66
N LYS A 404 -7.40 1.90 -4.58
CA LYS A 404 -5.95 1.71 -4.49
C LYS A 404 -5.39 2.33 -3.19
N TYR A 405 -4.32 1.76 -2.63
CA TYR A 405 -3.55 2.46 -1.60
C TYR A 405 -3.05 3.80 -2.16
N PRO A 406 -3.37 4.94 -1.52
CA PRO A 406 -2.84 6.23 -1.93
C PRO A 406 -1.31 6.20 -1.92
N SER A 407 -0.69 6.76 -2.97
CA SER A 407 0.75 7.00 -2.97
C SER A 407 1.08 8.01 -1.86
N ALA A 408 2.12 7.75 -1.07
CA ALA A 408 2.62 8.73 -0.11
C ALA A 408 2.96 10.03 -0.88
N SER A 409 2.32 11.13 -0.48
CA SER A 409 2.43 12.45 -1.12
C SER A 409 3.66 13.21 -0.67
#